data_AF-A0A9D7T2M4-F1
#
_entry.id   AF-A0A9D7T2M4-F1
#
_cell.length_a   1.000
_cell.length_b   1.000
_cell.length_c   1.000
_cell.angle_alpha   90.00
_cell.angle_beta   90.00
_cell.angle_gamma   90.00
#
_symmetry.space_group_name_H-M   'P 1'
#
loop_
_entity.id
_entity.type
_entity.pdbx_description
1 polymer ?
#
loop_
_entity_poly.entity_id
_entity_poly.type
_entity_poly.pdbx_seq_one_letter_code
_entity_poly.pdbx_strand_id
1 'polypeptide(L)'
;MRYSAILVLLAALSLGGCINFTTPKPIAGEVEESFKTRWIAKRMSELQATGATADPREARAMALDEFRKKYEYTGVAKKPDPVAGSTP
;
A
#
# COMPACT_ATOMS: atom_id res chain seq x y z
N MET A 1 11.79 -45.04 13.12
CA MET A 1 12.69 -44.28 12.25
C MET A 1 12.08 -44.19 10.85
N ARG A 2 11.19 -43.22 10.61
CA ARG A 2 10.46 -43.06 9.32
C ARG A 2 10.53 -41.63 8.76
N TYR A 3 11.49 -40.83 9.22
CA TYR A 3 11.63 -39.43 8.81
C TYR A 3 12.89 -39.14 7.98
N SER A 4 13.79 -40.13 7.81
CA SER A 4 15.06 -39.92 7.08
C SER A 4 14.94 -39.86 5.56
N ALA A 5 13.85 -40.33 4.96
CA ALA A 5 13.72 -40.33 3.49
C ALA A 5 13.14 -39.02 2.92
N ILE A 6 12.52 -38.18 3.76
CA ILE A 6 11.81 -36.97 3.30
C ILE A 6 12.78 -35.76 3.21
N LEU A 7 13.90 -35.79 3.93
CA LEU A 7 14.81 -34.63 4.03
C LEU A 7 15.78 -34.47 2.84
N VAL A 8 15.92 -35.44 1.95
CA VAL A 8 16.94 -35.39 0.88
C VAL A 8 16.40 -34.86 -0.45
N LEU A 9 15.07 -34.81 -0.64
CA LEU A 9 14.47 -34.48 -1.94
C LEU A 9 14.13 -33.01 -2.15
N LEU A 10 14.40 -32.13 -1.17
CA LEU A 10 14.02 -30.72 -1.22
C LEU A 10 15.19 -29.75 -1.49
N ALA A 11 16.25 -30.21 -2.17
CA ALA A 11 17.47 -29.40 -2.38
C ALA A 11 17.76 -29.07 -3.86
N ALA A 12 16.81 -29.26 -4.77
CA ALA A 12 17.07 -29.17 -6.22
C ALA A 12 16.11 -28.24 -6.99
N LEU A 13 15.70 -27.10 -6.42
CA LEU A 13 15.07 -26.04 -7.21
C LEU A 13 15.43 -24.67 -6.65
N SER A 14 16.25 -23.91 -7.40
CA SER A 14 16.14 -22.45 -7.62
C SER A 14 17.48 -21.72 -7.82
N LEU A 15 18.29 -22.14 -8.80
CA LEU A 15 19.36 -21.29 -9.34
C LEU A 15 19.13 -21.09 -10.84
N GLY A 16 18.17 -20.21 -11.15
CA GLY A 16 17.81 -19.87 -12.53
C GLY A 16 16.99 -18.58 -12.55
N GLY A 17 17.63 -17.46 -12.24
CA GLY A 17 17.02 -16.12 -12.33
C GLY A 17 17.68 -15.31 -13.43
N CYS A 18 17.02 -15.18 -14.58
CA CYS A 18 17.38 -14.22 -15.61
C CYS A 18 17.30 -12.81 -15.03
N ILE A 19 18.42 -12.09 -15.00
CA ILE A 19 18.47 -10.69 -14.54
C ILE A 19 17.87 -9.83 -15.66
N ASN A 20 16.55 -9.70 -15.67
CA ASN A 20 15.88 -8.67 -16.46
C ASN A 20 16.18 -7.32 -15.81
N PHE A 21 17.14 -6.58 -16.37
CA PHE A 21 17.37 -5.18 -16.01
C PHE A 21 16.20 -4.34 -16.51
N THR A 22 15.14 -4.27 -15.70
CA THR A 22 14.07 -3.30 -15.89
C THR A 22 14.63 -1.93 -15.52
N THR A 23 14.40 -0.92 -16.35
CA THR A 23 14.68 0.48 -16.02
C THR A 23 14.06 0.79 -14.64
N PRO A 24 14.82 1.30 -13.66
CA PRO A 24 14.30 1.57 -12.33
C PRO A 24 13.12 2.53 -12.47
N LYS A 25 11.92 2.06 -12.12
CA LYS A 25 10.76 2.93 -11.97
C LYS A 25 11.15 4.04 -10.98
N PRO A 26 10.67 5.29 -11.16
CA PRO A 26 10.97 6.36 -10.23
C PRO A 26 10.44 5.96 -8.84
N ILE A 27 11.35 5.49 -7.98
CA ILE A 27 11.07 4.94 -6.64
C ILE A 27 10.24 5.92 -5.81
N ALA A 28 10.47 7.22 -6.01
CA ALA A 28 9.76 8.29 -5.32
C ALA A 28 8.23 8.20 -5.48
N GLY A 29 7.72 7.89 -6.67
CA GLY A 29 6.27 7.82 -6.90
C GLY A 29 5.61 6.66 -6.16
N GLU A 30 6.22 5.48 -6.20
CA GLU A 30 5.72 4.28 -5.52
C GLU A 30 5.79 4.42 -3.99
N VAL A 31 6.88 5.01 -3.49
CA VAL A 31 7.03 5.30 -2.06
C VAL A 31 5.97 6.29 -1.60
N GLU A 32 5.74 7.38 -2.34
CA GLU A 32 4.70 8.35 -2.02
C GLU A 32 3.29 7.72 -2.02
N GLU A 33 2.99 6.82 -2.97
CA GLU A 33 1.68 6.15 -3.05
C GLU A 33 1.47 5.17 -1.88
N SER A 34 2.50 4.39 -1.55
CA SER A 34 2.46 3.49 -0.40
C SER A 34 2.34 4.26 0.92
N PHE A 35 3.01 5.41 1.03
CA PHE A 35 2.91 6.32 2.16
C PHE A 35 1.49 6.87 2.31
N LYS A 36 0.90 7.42 1.23
CA LYS A 36 -0.48 7.91 1.22
C LYS A 36 -1.45 6.83 1.70
N THR A 37 -1.33 5.62 1.18
CA THR A 37 -2.21 4.50 1.51
C THR A 37 -2.15 4.15 3.01
N ARG A 38 -0.94 3.98 3.55
CA ARG A 38 -0.73 3.63 4.97
C ARG A 38 -1.15 4.77 5.89
N TRP A 39 -0.88 6.01 5.50
CA TRP A 39 -1.25 7.18 6.27
C TRP A 39 -2.77 7.33 6.37
N ILE A 40 -3.50 7.20 5.25
CA ILE A 40 -4.96 7.27 5.23
C ILE A 40 -5.57 6.16 6.10
N ALA A 41 -5.08 4.92 5.97
CA ALA A 41 -5.57 3.80 6.77
C ALA A 41 -5.40 4.05 8.28
N LYS A 42 -4.23 4.55 8.70
CA LYS A 42 -3.99 4.95 10.09
C LYS A 42 -4.95 6.06 10.52
N ARG A 43 -5.09 7.10 9.70
CA ARG A 43 -5.91 8.25 10.05
C ARG A 43 -7.40 7.91 10.17
N MET A 44 -7.91 7.06 9.29
CA MET A 44 -9.26 6.52 9.40
C MET A 44 -9.47 5.78 10.73
N SER A 45 -8.52 4.94 11.13
CA SER A 45 -8.59 4.23 12.42
C SER A 45 -8.61 5.19 13.60
N GLU A 46 -7.81 6.26 13.57
CA GLU A 46 -7.81 7.30 14.60
C GLU A 46 -9.14 8.07 14.66
N LEU A 47 -9.71 8.44 13.51
CA LEU A 47 -10.99 9.14 13.42
C LEU A 47 -12.13 8.28 14.00
N GLN A 48 -12.12 6.98 13.74
CA GLN A 48 -13.10 6.05 14.31
C GLN A 48 -12.86 5.84 15.81
N ALA A 49 -11.61 5.68 16.25
CA ALA A 49 -11.27 5.48 17.66
C ALA A 49 -11.60 6.69 18.54
N THR A 50 -11.48 7.90 18.00
CA THR A 50 -11.83 9.15 18.69
C THR A 50 -13.33 9.48 18.63
N GLY A 51 -14.12 8.67 17.91
CA GLY A 51 -15.55 8.92 17.73
C GLY A 51 -15.86 10.12 16.84
N ALA A 52 -14.90 10.60 16.05
CA ALA A 52 -15.08 11.74 15.15
C ALA A 52 -16.08 11.42 14.02
N THR A 53 -16.08 10.16 13.54
CA THR A 53 -17.12 9.62 12.66
C THR A 53 -17.15 8.10 12.78
N ALA A 54 -18.36 7.54 12.71
CA ALA A 54 -18.58 6.09 12.69
C ALA A 54 -18.63 5.52 11.26
N ASP A 55 -18.83 6.36 10.23
CA ASP A 55 -18.90 5.92 8.84
C ASP A 55 -17.49 5.81 8.23
N PRO A 56 -17.07 4.62 7.78
CA PRO A 56 -15.80 4.44 7.09
C PRO A 56 -15.63 5.30 5.83
N ARG A 57 -16.72 5.63 5.10
CA ARG A 57 -16.65 6.48 3.91
C ARG A 57 -16.33 7.92 4.27
N GLU A 58 -16.99 8.46 5.29
CA GLU A 58 -16.69 9.79 5.83
C GLU A 58 -15.28 9.87 6.41
N ALA A 59 -14.88 8.87 7.21
CA ALA A 59 -13.53 8.79 7.77
C ALA A 59 -12.46 8.84 6.67
N ARG A 60 -12.71 8.14 5.55
CA ARG A 60 -11.81 8.14 4.39
C ARG A 60 -11.78 9.49 3.70
N ALA A 61 -12.93 10.14 3.50
CA ALA A 61 -13.01 11.46 2.89
C ALA A 61 -12.28 12.51 3.74
N MET A 62 -12.47 12.48 5.07
CA MET A 62 -11.76 13.34 6.02
C MET A 62 -10.24 13.09 5.97
N ALA A 63 -9.82 11.83 6.03
CA ALA A 63 -8.40 11.48 5.94
C ALA A 63 -7.77 11.93 4.60
N LEU A 64 -8.47 11.80 3.48
CA LEU A 64 -8.00 12.28 2.18
C LEU A 64 -7.87 13.80 2.11
N ASP A 65 -8.81 14.52 2.71
CA ASP A 65 -8.77 15.98 2.79
C ASP A 65 -7.61 16.47 3.68
N GLU A 66 -7.46 15.87 4.86
CA GLU A 66 -6.31 16.14 5.74
C GLU A 66 -4.98 15.82 5.07
N PHE A 67 -4.90 14.68 4.36
CA PHE A 67 -3.69 14.29 3.64
C PHE A 67 -3.33 15.32 2.57
N ARG A 68 -4.31 15.78 1.78
CA ARG A 68 -4.09 16.82 0.76
C ARG A 68 -3.58 18.11 1.37
N LYS A 69 -4.18 18.58 2.45
CA LYS A 69 -3.78 19.81 3.14
C LYS A 69 -2.38 19.70 3.73
N LYS A 70 -2.02 18.55 4.30
CA LYS A 70 -0.74 18.34 4.98
C LYS A 70 0.42 18.06 4.02
N TYR A 71 0.14 17.43 2.89
CA TYR A 71 1.15 16.95 1.95
C TYR A 71 0.95 17.49 0.53
N GLU A 72 0.41 18.71 0.39
CA GLU A 72 0.09 19.35 -0.90
C GLU A 72 1.27 19.45 -1.87
N TYR A 73 2.49 19.43 -1.34
CA TYR A 73 3.74 19.47 -2.09
C TYR A 73 4.09 18.12 -2.76
N THR A 74 3.46 17.02 -2.37
CA THR A 74 3.71 15.67 -2.93
C THR A 74 2.93 15.45 -4.23
N GLY A 75 3.48 14.64 -5.14
CA GLY A 75 2.78 14.31 -6.38
C GLY A 75 1.49 13.53 -6.14
N VAL A 76 1.45 12.74 -5.07
CA VAL A 76 0.30 11.89 -4.69
C VAL A 76 -0.85 12.64 -4.04
N ALA A 77 -0.61 13.80 -3.42
CA ALA A 77 -1.68 14.65 -2.91
C ALA A 77 -2.48 15.30 -4.05
N LYS A 78 -1.83 15.59 -5.17
CA LYS A 78 -2.45 16.22 -6.35
C LYS A 78 -3.24 15.24 -7.20
N LYS A 79 -3.01 13.93 -7.06
CA LYS A 79 -3.73 12.88 -7.80
C LYS A 79 -5.13 12.65 -7.21
N PRO A 80 -6.19 12.65 -8.05
CA PRO A 80 -7.52 12.27 -7.63
C PRO A 80 -7.53 10.80 -7.18
N ASP A 81 -8.39 10.50 -6.21
CA ASP A 81 -8.37 9.20 -5.54
C ASP A 81 -9.06 8.12 -6.41
N PRO A 82 -8.37 7.06 -6.84
CA PRO A 82 -8.87 6.15 -7.88
C PRO A 82 -10.10 5.34 -7.45
N VAL A 83 -10.34 5.20 -6.15
CA VAL A 83 -11.49 4.46 -5.59
C VAL A 83 -12.80 5.24 -5.73
N ALA A 84 -12.75 6.56 -5.99
CA ALA A 84 -13.97 7.34 -6.27
C ALA A 84 -14.49 7.17 -7.71
N GLY A 85 -13.74 6.48 -8.59
CA GLY A 85 -14.02 6.39 -10.03
C GLY A 85 -14.38 5.00 -10.56
N SER A 86 -14.60 3.99 -9.71
CA SER A 86 -15.07 2.67 -10.16
C SER A 86 -16.59 2.54 -9.96
N THR A 87 -17.36 3.08 -10.90
CA THR A 87 -18.75 2.73 -11.24
C THR A 87 -18.84 2.80 -12.76
N PRO A 88 -19.23 1.70 -13.42
CA PRO A 88 -20.64 1.54 -13.81
C PRO A 88 -21.37 0.46 -13.01
#